data_AF-A0A935VFK6-F1
#
_entry.id   AF-A0A935VFK6-F1
#
_cell.length_a   1.000
_cell.length_b   1.000
_cell.length_c   1.000
_cell.angle_alpha   90.00
_cell.angle_beta   90.00
_cell.angle_gamma   90.00
#
_symmetry.space_group_name_H-M   'P 1'
#
loop_
_entity.id
_entity.type
_entity.pdbx_description
1 polymer ?
#
loop_
_entity_poly.entity_id
_entity_poly.type
_entity_poly.pdbx_seq_one_letter_code
_entity_poly.pdbx_strand_id
1 'polypeptide(L)'
;MQDNYTFVNVPPSLNKDDHDFFEYNPELRYFSCINTLIKSVGPKIASDIMWATYLILDPDSKFYAQRFDVRKHNIATNFLKIPDFDWDAYDYLLTCYPEISMSPSKADYYRIRNLFNKLLGDVEITEDLSKVQSFLTTLDRTYSGLDKSELRMVKEKEKGKEVRGSEQPGKLAKRQ
;
A
#
# COMPACT_ATOMS: atom_id res chain seq x y z
N MET A 1 -14.24 10.00 18.55
CA MET A 1 -13.48 10.88 17.64
C MET A 1 -13.17 10.04 16.43
N GLN A 2 -13.65 10.43 15.24
CA GLN A 2 -13.18 9.82 14.00
C GLN A 2 -11.88 10.53 13.68
N ASP A 3 -10.76 9.86 13.95
CA ASP A 3 -9.47 10.36 13.50
C ASP A 3 -9.51 10.42 11.98
N ASN A 4 -9.40 11.63 11.43
CA ASN A 4 -9.26 11.84 9.99
C ASN A 4 -7.85 11.38 9.59
N TYR A 5 -7.69 10.06 9.40
CA TYR A 5 -6.48 9.52 8.81
C TYR A 5 -6.36 10.06 7.38
N THR A 6 -5.33 10.86 7.16
CA THR A 6 -4.93 11.22 5.80
C THR A 6 -4.11 10.04 5.30
N PHE A 7 -4.69 9.24 4.41
CA PHE A 7 -3.97 8.13 3.78
C PHE A 7 -2.81 8.67 2.94
N VAL A 8 -1.82 7.82 2.66
CA VAL A 8 -0.61 8.22 1.92
C VAL A 8 -1.01 9.03 0.68
N ASN A 9 -0.61 10.29 0.66
CA ASN A 9 -0.81 11.17 -0.49
C ASN A 9 0.26 10.82 -1.51
N VAL A 10 -0.13 10.05 -2.52
CA VAL A 10 0.74 9.65 -3.62
C VAL A 10 0.53 10.59 -4.80
N PRO A 11 1.59 11.19 -5.36
CA PRO A 11 1.46 11.99 -6.56
C PRO A 11 1.03 11.13 -7.76
N PRO A 12 0.23 11.67 -8.71
CA PRO A 12 -0.26 10.93 -9.89
C PRO A 12 0.83 10.34 -10.79
N SER A 13 2.07 10.84 -10.69
CA SER A 13 3.22 10.34 -11.43
C SER A 13 4.51 10.40 -10.58
N LEU A 14 4.88 9.27 -9.98
CA LEU A 14 6.18 9.11 -9.31
C LEU A 14 7.39 9.30 -10.26
N ASN A 15 7.17 9.27 -11.59
CA ASN A 15 8.22 9.51 -12.58
C ASN A 15 8.61 10.99 -12.75
N LYS A 16 7.92 11.93 -12.10
CA LYS A 16 8.14 13.38 -12.29
C LYS A 16 8.38 14.17 -11.00
N ASP A 17 8.17 13.55 -9.84
CA ASP A 17 8.35 14.18 -8.53
C ASP A 17 9.60 13.63 -7.85
N ASP A 18 10.64 14.45 -7.76
CA ASP A 18 11.81 14.23 -6.89
C ASP A 18 11.49 14.58 -5.41
N HIS A 19 10.22 14.71 -5.07
CA HIS A 19 9.77 15.15 -3.76
C HIS A 19 9.91 14.05 -2.69
N ASP A 20 10.31 14.48 -1.50
CA ASP A 20 10.49 13.61 -0.35
C ASP A 20 9.15 13.01 0.09
N PHE A 21 9.12 11.71 0.34
CA PHE A 21 7.92 10.97 0.75
C PHE A 21 7.24 11.60 1.97
N PHE A 22 8.03 12.13 2.90
CA PHE A 22 7.52 12.73 4.12
C PHE A 22 7.10 14.20 3.94
N GLU A 23 7.33 14.83 2.77
CA GLU A 23 6.69 16.11 2.44
C GLU A 23 5.19 15.92 2.17
N TYR A 24 4.81 14.81 1.53
CA TYR A 24 3.41 14.47 1.30
C TYR A 24 2.72 13.84 2.50
N ASN A 25 3.52 13.19 3.37
CA ASN A 25 3.05 12.39 4.50
C ASN A 25 3.81 12.74 5.79
N PRO A 26 3.80 14.02 6.23
CA PRO A 26 4.59 14.49 7.35
C PRO A 26 4.23 13.79 8.67
N GLU A 27 2.97 13.41 8.83
CA GLU A 27 2.45 12.69 10.00
C GLU A 27 3.10 11.32 10.20
N LEU A 28 3.61 10.70 9.13
CA LEU A 28 4.23 9.38 9.26
C LEU A 28 5.53 9.41 10.06
N ARG A 29 6.16 10.59 10.20
CA ARG A 29 7.35 10.79 11.03
C ARG A 29 7.09 10.53 12.52
N TYR A 30 5.85 10.47 12.99
CA TYR A 30 5.54 10.19 14.39
C TYR A 30 5.52 8.70 14.73
N PHE A 31 5.51 7.80 13.74
CA PHE A 31 5.53 6.36 14.00
C PHE A 31 6.93 5.85 14.32
N SER A 32 7.03 4.90 15.26
CA SER A 32 8.31 4.36 15.74
C SER A 32 9.12 3.65 14.65
N CYS A 33 8.44 2.90 13.76
CA CYS A 33 9.08 2.20 12.65
C CYS A 33 9.71 3.18 11.64
N ILE A 34 9.04 4.32 11.38
CA ILE A 34 9.54 5.38 10.51
C ILE A 34 10.70 6.15 11.16
N ASN A 35 10.56 6.49 12.45
CA ASN A 35 11.66 7.11 13.19
C ASN A 35 12.92 6.25 13.22
N THR A 36 12.76 4.93 13.37
CA THR A 36 13.87 3.97 13.32
C THR A 36 14.52 3.97 11.95
N LEU A 37 13.74 3.94 10.88
CA LEU A 37 14.24 4.04 9.50
C LEU A 37 15.06 5.32 9.30
N ILE A 38 14.47 6.49 9.59
CA ILE A 38 15.15 7.79 9.42
C ILE A 38 16.46 7.87 10.21
N LYS A 39 16.49 7.36 11.45
CA LYS A 39 17.72 7.34 12.26
C LYS A 39 18.79 6.41 11.70
N SER A 40 18.40 5.29 11.09
CA SER A 40 19.34 4.28 10.59
C SER A 40 20.00 4.67 9.26
N VAL A 41 19.26 5.27 8.33
CA VAL A 41 19.74 5.55 6.97
C VAL A 41 19.74 7.03 6.59
N GLY A 42 19.24 7.90 7.47
CA GLY A 42 19.05 9.32 7.17
C GLY A 42 17.74 9.60 6.41
N PRO A 43 17.26 10.85 6.40
CA PRO A 43 15.93 11.22 5.92
C PRO A 43 15.73 10.96 4.42
N LYS A 44 16.72 11.29 3.58
CA LYS A 44 16.61 11.13 2.13
C LYS A 44 16.49 9.66 1.72
N ILE A 45 17.38 8.81 2.25
CA ILE A 45 17.34 7.36 1.96
C ILE A 45 16.07 6.74 2.55
N ALA A 46 15.64 7.17 3.74
CA ALA A 46 14.38 6.73 4.30
C ALA A 46 13.19 7.09 3.41
N SER A 47 13.17 8.28 2.80
CA SER A 47 12.15 8.67 1.82
C SER A 47 12.15 7.76 0.60
N ASP A 48 13.33 7.47 0.02
CA ASP A 48 13.45 6.58 -1.14
C ASP A 48 12.94 5.16 -0.80
N ILE A 49 13.27 4.64 0.38
CA ILE A 49 12.80 3.34 0.87
C ILE A 49 11.28 3.35 1.11
N MET A 50 10.71 4.46 1.59
CA MET A 50 9.27 4.57 1.77
C MET A 50 8.52 4.60 0.43
N TRP A 51 9.04 5.32 -0.57
CA TRP A 51 8.49 5.26 -1.92
C TRP A 51 8.57 3.85 -2.49
N ALA A 52 9.70 3.16 -2.30
CA ALA A 52 9.86 1.78 -2.73
C ALA A 52 8.86 0.84 -2.03
N THR A 53 8.64 1.05 -0.73
CA THR A 53 7.67 0.29 0.09
C THR A 53 6.24 0.50 -0.40
N TYR A 54 5.86 1.76 -0.70
CA TYR A 54 4.58 2.08 -1.33
C TYR A 54 4.44 1.32 -2.67
N LEU A 55 5.45 1.40 -3.53
CA LEU A 55 5.41 0.80 -4.87
C LEU A 55 5.19 -0.72 -4.83
N ILE A 56 5.74 -1.42 -3.82
CA ILE A 56 5.62 -2.88 -3.71
C ILE A 56 4.38 -3.33 -2.92
N LEU A 57 3.96 -2.60 -1.88
CA LEU A 57 2.91 -3.06 -0.95
C LEU A 57 1.54 -2.45 -1.22
N ASP A 58 1.48 -1.25 -1.75
CA ASP A 58 0.25 -0.48 -1.73
C ASP A 58 -0.68 -0.84 -2.89
N PRO A 59 -1.96 -1.20 -2.65
CA PRO A 59 -2.93 -1.49 -3.71
C PRO A 59 -3.15 -0.38 -4.75
N ASP A 60 -2.84 0.88 -4.43
CA ASP A 60 -2.92 1.98 -5.39
C ASP A 60 -1.70 2.04 -6.33
N SER A 61 -0.62 1.32 -6.02
CA SER A 61 0.54 1.23 -6.89
C SER A 61 0.19 0.48 -8.17
N LYS A 62 0.60 1.03 -9.32
CA LYS A 62 0.48 0.34 -10.63
C LYS A 62 1.24 -0.98 -10.66
N PHE A 63 2.27 -1.12 -9.84
CA PHE A 63 3.04 -2.35 -9.76
C PHE A 63 2.29 -3.43 -8.98
N TYR A 64 1.26 -3.10 -8.20
CA TYR A 64 0.58 -4.02 -7.29
C TYR A 64 -0.04 -5.26 -7.98
N ALA A 65 -0.35 -5.14 -9.28
CA ALA A 65 -0.83 -6.26 -10.09
C ALA A 65 0.23 -7.36 -10.33
N GLN A 66 1.52 -7.04 -10.19
CA GLN A 66 2.62 -7.99 -10.38
C GLN A 66 2.83 -8.88 -9.13
N ARG A 67 3.44 -10.06 -9.31
CA ARG A 67 3.85 -10.92 -8.20
C ARG A 67 4.82 -10.18 -7.26
N PHE A 68 4.78 -10.51 -5.97
CA PHE A 68 5.53 -9.80 -4.93
C PHE A 68 7.05 -9.82 -5.12
N ASP A 69 7.60 -10.99 -5.44
CA ASP A 69 9.02 -11.18 -5.79
C ASP A 69 9.45 -10.35 -7.00
N VAL A 70 8.63 -10.35 -8.07
CA VAL A 70 8.87 -9.56 -9.27
C VAL A 70 8.86 -8.05 -8.96
N ARG A 71 7.92 -7.59 -8.12
CA ARG A 71 7.89 -6.20 -7.65
C ARG A 71 9.16 -5.84 -6.89
N LYS A 72 9.56 -6.63 -5.88
CA LYS A 72 10.79 -6.40 -5.09
C LYS A 72 12.01 -6.26 -6.00
N HIS A 73 12.17 -7.17 -6.96
CA HIS A 73 13.28 -7.14 -7.90
C HIS A 73 13.26 -5.90 -8.81
N ASN A 74 12.11 -5.59 -9.40
CA ASN A 74 11.98 -4.45 -10.31
C ASN A 74 12.20 -3.11 -9.60
N ILE A 75 11.66 -2.95 -8.38
CA ILE A 75 11.82 -1.71 -7.62
C ILE A 75 13.27 -1.57 -7.10
N ALA A 76 13.89 -2.65 -6.63
CA ALA A 76 15.30 -2.63 -6.23
C ALA A 76 16.21 -2.21 -7.40
N THR A 77 16.06 -2.86 -8.55
CA THR A 77 16.92 -2.64 -9.72
C THR A 77 16.64 -1.30 -10.40
N ASN A 78 15.37 -0.97 -10.64
CA ASN A 78 15.02 0.15 -11.51
C ASN A 78 14.71 1.43 -10.77
N PHE A 79 14.20 1.37 -9.53
CA PHE A 79 13.85 2.55 -8.74
C PHE A 79 14.97 2.89 -7.75
N LEU A 80 15.32 1.97 -6.85
CA LEU A 80 16.39 2.18 -5.86
C LEU A 80 17.79 2.17 -6.47
N LYS A 81 17.96 1.59 -7.67
CA LYS A 81 19.26 1.39 -8.34
C LYS A 81 20.24 0.54 -7.52
N ILE A 82 19.70 -0.39 -6.72
CA ILE A 82 20.45 -1.32 -5.88
C ILE A 82 19.88 -2.73 -6.16
N PRO A 83 20.41 -3.47 -7.13
CA PRO A 83 19.86 -4.79 -7.50
C PRO A 83 19.82 -5.78 -6.34
N ASP A 84 20.84 -5.75 -5.48
CA ASP A 84 20.98 -6.62 -4.30
C ASP A 84 20.47 -5.94 -3.03
N PHE A 85 19.40 -5.15 -3.13
CA PHE A 85 18.81 -4.47 -1.97
C PHE A 85 18.30 -5.51 -0.96
N ASP A 86 18.84 -5.46 0.25
CA ASP A 86 18.46 -6.35 1.35
C ASP A 86 17.11 -5.95 1.92
N TRP A 87 16.04 -6.46 1.31
CA TRP A 87 14.68 -6.23 1.77
C TRP A 87 14.38 -6.85 3.14
N ASP A 88 15.13 -7.87 3.55
CA ASP A 88 14.85 -8.60 4.79
C ASP A 88 15.29 -7.77 5.99
N ALA A 89 16.34 -6.95 5.84
CA ALA A 89 16.70 -5.90 6.81
C ALA A 89 15.57 -4.88 7.07
N TYR A 90 14.60 -4.77 6.16
CA TYR A 90 13.46 -3.87 6.25
C TYR A 90 12.12 -4.59 6.46
N ASP A 91 12.09 -5.87 6.83
CA ASP A 91 10.85 -6.61 7.03
C ASP A 91 9.92 -5.97 8.09
N TYR A 92 10.52 -5.36 9.12
CA TYR A 92 9.79 -4.58 10.12
C TYR A 92 9.01 -3.41 9.49
N LEU A 93 9.57 -2.77 8.46
CA LEU A 93 8.93 -1.67 7.75
C LEU A 93 7.81 -2.19 6.85
N LEU A 94 8.05 -3.31 6.17
CA LEU A 94 7.05 -3.95 5.31
C LEU A 94 5.83 -4.41 6.10
N THR A 95 6.05 -4.84 7.34
CA THR A 95 4.99 -5.21 8.29
C THR A 95 4.26 -3.99 8.86
N CYS A 96 4.99 -2.92 9.17
CA CYS A 96 4.42 -1.69 9.74
C CYS A 96 3.56 -0.91 8.73
N TYR A 97 3.99 -0.87 7.47
CA TYR A 97 3.42 0.02 6.44
C TYR A 97 1.89 -0.11 6.27
N PRO A 98 1.30 -1.31 6.11
CA PRO A 98 -0.16 -1.43 5.96
C PRO A 98 -0.96 -0.86 7.13
N GLU A 99 -0.39 -0.82 8.33
CA GLU A 99 -1.09 -0.33 9.53
C GLU A 99 -1.06 1.19 9.65
N ILE A 100 0.01 1.82 9.17
CA ILE A 100 0.22 3.26 9.32
C ILE A 100 -0.14 4.06 8.06
N SER A 101 -0.21 3.40 6.90
CA SER A 101 -0.30 4.07 5.60
C SER A 101 -1.56 3.73 4.79
N MET A 102 -2.28 2.67 5.14
CA MET A 102 -3.49 2.25 4.43
C MET A 102 -4.76 2.57 5.21
N SER A 103 -5.85 2.80 4.50
CA SER A 103 -7.18 2.84 5.10
C SER A 103 -7.60 1.47 5.62
N PRO A 104 -8.54 1.40 6.58
CA PRO A 104 -9.05 0.12 7.07
C PRO A 104 -9.47 -0.83 5.95
N SER A 105 -10.27 -0.37 4.97
CA SER A 105 -10.72 -1.26 3.88
C SER A 105 -9.60 -1.63 2.92
N LYS A 106 -8.61 -0.74 2.73
CA LYS A 106 -7.43 -0.98 1.89
C LYS A 106 -6.49 -1.99 2.54
N ALA A 107 -6.24 -1.86 3.84
CA ALA A 107 -5.47 -2.81 4.63
C ALA A 107 -6.14 -4.19 4.64
N ASP A 108 -7.47 -4.25 4.75
CA ASP A 108 -8.21 -5.51 4.65
C ASP A 108 -8.08 -6.15 3.26
N TYR A 109 -8.27 -5.38 2.18
CA TYR A 109 -8.05 -5.87 0.81
C TYR A 109 -6.62 -6.40 0.64
N TYR A 110 -5.62 -5.64 1.07
CA TYR A 110 -4.21 -6.05 1.04
C TYR A 110 -3.98 -7.39 1.75
N ARG A 111 -4.50 -7.54 2.98
CA ARG A 111 -4.36 -8.77 3.79
C ARG A 111 -5.03 -9.96 3.11
N ILE A 112 -6.27 -9.81 2.65
CA ILE A 112 -7.03 -10.88 1.99
C ILE A 112 -6.34 -11.29 0.68
N ARG A 113 -5.88 -10.32 -0.12
CA ARG A 113 -5.16 -10.57 -1.38
C ARG A 113 -3.85 -11.32 -1.15
N ASN A 114 -3.08 -10.93 -0.13
CA ASN A 114 -1.83 -11.62 0.21
C ASN A 114 -2.08 -13.03 0.74
N LEU A 115 -3.10 -13.22 1.57
CA LEU A 115 -3.49 -14.56 2.03
C LEU A 115 -3.88 -15.44 0.85
N PHE A 116 -4.66 -14.91 -0.10
CA PHE A 116 -5.02 -15.62 -1.33
C PHE A 116 -3.79 -16.00 -2.15
N ASN A 117 -2.86 -15.07 -2.39
CA ASN A 117 -1.63 -15.35 -3.14
C ASN A 117 -0.77 -16.41 -2.45
N LYS A 118 -0.70 -16.40 -1.11
CA LYS A 118 0.00 -17.44 -0.35
C LYS A 118 -0.65 -18.81 -0.53
N LEU A 119 -1.97 -18.88 -0.39
CA LEU A 119 -2.72 -20.11 -0.62
C LEU A 119 -2.56 -20.63 -2.05
N LEU A 120 -2.57 -19.74 -3.03
CA LEU A 120 -2.33 -20.10 -4.43
C LEU A 120 -0.93 -20.69 -4.62
N GLY A 121 0.10 -20.06 -4.04
CA GLY A 121 1.47 -20.59 -4.08
C GLY A 121 1.59 -21.96 -3.41
N ASP A 122 0.96 -22.16 -2.25
CA ASP A 122 0.93 -23.46 -1.55
C ASP A 122 0.24 -24.55 -2.41
N VAL A 123 -0.80 -24.18 -3.16
CA VAL A 123 -1.52 -25.07 -4.08
C VAL A 123 -0.73 -25.37 -5.36
N GLU A 124 0.09 -24.44 -5.84
CA GLU A 124 0.92 -24.64 -7.04
C GLU A 124 2.06 -25.65 -6.82
N ILE A 125 2.55 -25.78 -5.59
CA ILE A 125 3.71 -26.62 -5.26
C ILE A 125 3.34 -27.96 -4.60
N THR A 126 2.08 -28.17 -4.21
CA THR A 126 1.66 -29.39 -3.51
C THR A 126 1.44 -30.55 -4.49
N GLU A 127 1.90 -31.75 -4.13
CA GLU A 127 1.62 -33.00 -4.87
C GLU A 127 0.25 -33.62 -4.48
N ASP A 128 -0.36 -33.13 -3.40
CA ASP A 128 -1.66 -33.59 -2.91
C ASP A 128 -2.82 -33.08 -3.79
N LEU A 129 -3.23 -33.90 -4.76
CA LEU A 129 -4.33 -33.60 -5.68
C LEU A 129 -5.67 -33.32 -4.98
N SER A 130 -5.88 -33.84 -3.76
CA SER A 130 -7.11 -33.58 -3.01
C SER A 130 -7.18 -32.13 -2.53
N LYS A 131 -6.04 -31.54 -2.13
CA LYS A 131 -5.94 -30.12 -1.78
C LYS A 131 -6.13 -29.23 -3.01
N VAL A 132 -5.55 -29.61 -4.15
CA VAL A 132 -5.75 -28.89 -5.42
C VAL A 132 -7.24 -28.88 -5.79
N GLN A 133 -7.91 -30.04 -5.75
CA GLN A 133 -9.34 -30.13 -6.04
C GLN A 133 -10.18 -29.32 -5.05
N SER A 134 -9.88 -29.38 -3.75
CA SER A 134 -10.55 -28.59 -2.73
C SER A 134 -10.39 -27.09 -2.99
N PHE A 135 -9.19 -26.62 -3.33
CA PHE A 135 -8.97 -25.22 -3.66
C PHE A 135 -9.80 -24.79 -4.87
N LEU A 136 -9.75 -25.55 -5.97
CA LEU A 136 -10.49 -25.26 -7.20
C LEU A 136 -12.00 -25.15 -6.97
N THR A 137 -12.58 -25.99 -6.11
CA THR A 137 -14.00 -25.92 -5.77
C THR A 137 -14.39 -24.69 -4.95
N THR A 138 -13.45 -24.09 -4.23
CA THR A 138 -13.68 -22.85 -3.45
C THR A 138 -13.33 -21.58 -4.21
N LEU A 139 -12.69 -21.70 -5.37
CA LEU A 139 -12.04 -20.60 -6.09
C LEU A 139 -13.01 -19.45 -6.42
N ASP A 140 -14.20 -19.77 -6.93
CA ASP A 140 -15.23 -18.78 -7.28
C ASP A 140 -15.69 -17.93 -6.08
N ARG A 141 -15.88 -18.59 -4.92
CA ARG A 141 -16.24 -17.90 -3.67
C ARG A 141 -15.11 -17.02 -3.17
N THR A 142 -13.87 -17.47 -3.34
CA THR A 142 -12.67 -16.72 -2.94
C THR A 142 -12.50 -15.47 -3.81
N TYR A 143 -12.65 -15.58 -5.13
CA TYR A 143 -12.66 -14.40 -6.02
C TYR A 143 -13.80 -13.44 -5.69
N SER A 144 -15.01 -13.96 -5.48
CA SER A 144 -16.16 -13.13 -5.04
C SER A 144 -15.87 -12.39 -3.72
N GLY A 145 -15.13 -13.00 -2.79
CA GLY A 145 -14.70 -12.37 -1.55
C GLY A 145 -13.69 -11.26 -1.77
N LEU A 146 -12.72 -11.48 -2.65
CA LEU A 146 -11.72 -10.49 -3.07
C LEU A 146 -12.38 -9.29 -3.73
N ASP A 147 -13.26 -9.49 -4.71
CA ASP A 147 -13.98 -8.43 -5.42
C ASP A 147 -14.80 -7.56 -4.44
N LYS A 148 -15.45 -8.19 -3.46
CA LYS A 148 -16.18 -7.46 -2.40
C LYS A 148 -15.24 -6.60 -1.55
N SER A 149 -14.05 -7.09 -1.23
CA SER A 149 -13.08 -6.32 -0.45
C SER A 149 -12.49 -5.15 -1.26
N GLU A 150 -12.23 -5.36 -2.55
CA GLU A 150 -11.79 -4.31 -3.47
C GLU A 150 -12.87 -3.23 -3.62
N LEU A 151 -14.13 -3.61 -3.81
CA LEU A 151 -15.25 -2.67 -3.86
C LEU A 151 -15.38 -1.84 -2.58
N ARG A 152 -15.11 -2.41 -1.40
CA ARG A 152 -15.09 -1.64 -0.13
C ARG A 152 -13.96 -0.61 -0.12
N MET A 153 -12.76 -1.01 -0.56
CA MET A 153 -11.61 -0.11 -0.70
C MET A 153 -11.91 1.05 -1.66
N VAL A 154 -12.47 0.77 -2.84
CA VAL A 154 -12.84 1.80 -3.83
C VAL A 154 -13.87 2.77 -3.25
N LYS A 155 -14.92 2.27 -2.60
CA LYS A 155 -15.97 3.10 -1.98
C LYS A 155 -15.43 3.99 -0.86
N GLU A 156 -14.52 3.47 -0.02
CA GLU A 156 -13.88 4.28 1.03
C GLU A 156 -13.04 5.41 0.44
N LYS A 157 -12.28 5.10 -0.63
CA LYS A 157 -11.49 6.08 -1.37
C LYS A 157 -12.35 7.17 -2.00
N GLU A 158 -13.50 6.83 -2.57
CA GLU A 158 -14.45 7.78 -3.16
C GLU A 158 -15.07 8.70 -2.10
N LYS A 159 -15.51 8.17 -0.96
CA LYS A 159 -16.04 8.98 0.16
C LYS A 159 -15.02 9.98 0.67
N GLY A 160 -13.74 9.59 0.76
CA GLY A 160 -12.66 10.50 1.15
C GLY A 160 -12.44 11.65 0.16
N LYS A 161 -12.76 11.47 -1.13
CA LYS A 161 -12.67 12.51 -2.16
C LYS A 161 -13.85 13.49 -2.12
N GLU A 162 -15.07 13.01 -1.88
CA GLU A 162 -16.26 13.86 -1.82
C GLU A 162 -16.19 14.90 -0.69
N VAL A 163 -15.62 14.54 0.46
CA VAL A 163 -15.43 15.46 1.59
C VAL A 163 -14.44 16.59 1.27
N ARG A 164 -13.44 16.35 0.41
CA ARG A 164 -12.45 17.36 -0.02
C ARG A 164 -12.99 18.34 -1.08
N GLY A 165 -14.07 17.99 -1.79
CA GLY A 165 -14.69 18.82 -2.83
C GLY A 165 -15.72 19.82 -2.31
N SER A 166 -16.09 19.76 -1.03
CA SER A 166 -17.05 20.64 -0.39
C SER A 166 -16.38 21.70 0.50
N GLU A 167 -15.37 22.40 -0.01
CA GLU A 167 -15.11 23.76 0.48
C GLU A 167 -16.28 24.63 0.03
N GLN A 168 -17.25 24.83 0.93
CA GLN A 168 -18.31 25.81 0.73
C GLN A 168 -17.67 27.17 0.43
N PRO A 169 -18.04 27.88 -0.66
CA PRO A 169 -17.65 29.26 -0.81
C PRO A 169 -18.24 30.05 0.36
N GLY A 170 -17.34 30.59 1.19
CA GLY A 170 -17.68 31.31 2.41
C GLY A 170 -18.73 32.39 2.14
N LYS A 171 -19.87 32.28 2.82
CA LYS A 171 -20.84 33.37 2.97
C LYS A 171 -20.24 34.47 3.88
N LEU A 172 -19.21 35.17 3.40
CA LEU A 172 -18.66 36.37 4.05
C LEU A 172 -18.29 37.48 3.04
N ALA A 173 -18.78 37.39 1.80
CA ALA A 173 -18.71 38.49 0.84
C ALA A 173 -20.13 39.01 0.52
N LYS A 174 -20.74 39.71 1.47
CA LYS A 174 -21.80 40.72 1.23
C LYS A 174 -22.09 41.45 2.54
N ARG A 175 -21.29 42.48 2.81
CA ARG A 175 -21.64 43.67 3.60
C ARG A 175 -20.52 44.69 3.45
N GLN A 176 -20.57 45.43 2.34
CA GLN A 176 -20.23 46.84 2.26
C GLN A 176 -21.30 47.50 1.39
#